data_AF-A0A351JXF8-F1
#
_entry.id   AF-A0A351JXF8-F1
#
_cell.length_a   1.000
_cell.length_b   1.000
_cell.length_c   1.000
_cell.angle_alpha   90.00
_cell.angle_beta   90.00
_cell.angle_gamma   90.00
#
_symmetry.space_group_name_H-M   'P 1'
#
loop_
_entity.id
_entity.type
_entity.pdbx_description
1 polymer ?
#
loop_
_entity_poly.entity_id
_entity_poly.type
_entity_poly.pdbx_seq_one_letter_code
_entity_poly.pdbx_strand_id
1 'polypeptide(L)'
;MSKSGKIAAVVVVACSLLIGLAGCFVATSSTGEATVSFSHLVATVGGPGEVTVSVRSMPGGGLGALAVGTDGSGFRYDPTQFRVTGVVGANGFMILSFCINNASGEVRFVAVNPVGGEVTGDVV
;
A
#
# COMPACT_ATOMS: atom_id res chain seq x y z
N MET A 1 59.43 -19.56 19.71
CA MET A 1 58.32 -18.58 19.90
C MET A 1 57.48 -18.56 18.64
N SER A 2 56.31 -19.20 18.68
CA SER A 2 55.46 -19.55 17.53
C SER A 2 54.72 -18.33 16.99
N LYS A 3 55.09 -17.85 15.79
CA LYS A 3 54.37 -16.80 15.04
C LYS A 3 53.07 -17.31 14.40
N SER A 4 52.92 -18.63 14.26
CA SER A 4 51.79 -19.26 13.55
C SER A 4 50.48 -19.28 14.34
N GLY A 5 50.54 -19.20 15.68
CA GLY A 5 49.33 -19.24 16.53
C GLY A 5 48.50 -17.96 16.51
N LYS A 6 49.11 -16.81 16.18
CA LYS A 6 48.40 -15.51 16.16
C LYS A 6 47.54 -15.32 14.92
N ILE A 7 47.92 -15.91 13.80
CA ILE A 7 47.19 -15.80 12.52
C ILE A 7 45.95 -16.68 12.54
N ALA A 8 46.04 -17.88 13.12
CA ALA A 8 44.89 -18.78 13.26
C ALA A 8 43.77 -18.18 14.13
N ALA A 9 44.12 -17.48 15.22
CA ALA A 9 43.13 -16.85 16.09
C ALA A 9 42.36 -15.70 15.39
N VAL A 10 43.03 -14.91 14.56
CA VAL A 10 42.40 -13.78 13.84
C VAL A 10 41.43 -14.27 12.76
N VAL A 11 41.76 -15.36 12.07
CA VAL A 11 40.89 -15.95 11.03
C VAL A 11 39.62 -16.56 11.63
N VAL A 12 39.72 -17.21 12.79
CA VAL A 12 38.55 -17.82 13.48
C VAL A 12 37.59 -16.75 14.01
N VAL A 13 38.11 -15.63 14.54
CA VAL A 13 37.29 -14.51 15.01
C VAL A 13 36.62 -13.76 13.84
N ALA A 14 37.31 -13.61 12.70
CA ALA A 14 36.73 -12.99 11.51
C ALA A 14 35.60 -13.82 10.88
N CYS A 15 35.74 -15.16 10.83
CA CYS A 15 34.69 -16.05 10.31
C CYS A 15 33.45 -16.10 11.22
N SER A 16 33.61 -16.05 12.54
CA SER A 16 32.48 -16.07 13.48
C SER A 16 31.70 -14.75 13.47
N LEU A 17 32.36 -13.62 13.19
CA LEU A 17 31.68 -12.34 12.98
C LEU A 17 30.83 -12.31 11.70
N LEU A 18 31.33 -12.90 10.61
CA LEU A 18 30.61 -12.95 9.32
C LEU A 18 29.35 -13.84 9.38
N ILE A 19 29.40 -14.94 10.14
CA ILE A 19 28.23 -15.81 10.33
C ILE A 19 27.20 -15.16 11.28
N GLY A 20 27.67 -14.40 12.28
CA GLY A 20 26.80 -13.65 13.20
C GLY A 20 26.03 -12.51 12.51
N LEU A 21 26.63 -11.81 11.54
CA LEU A 21 25.93 -10.76 10.79
C LEU A 21 24.96 -11.31 9.74
N ALA A 22 25.21 -12.51 9.19
CA ALA A 22 24.30 -13.11 8.21
C ALA A 22 22.92 -13.48 8.79
N GLY A 23 22.84 -13.69 10.11
CA GLY A 23 21.58 -14.04 10.80
C GLY A 23 20.64 -12.86 11.08
N CYS A 24 21.11 -11.61 11.02
CA CYS A 24 20.29 -10.43 11.33
C CYS A 24 19.54 -9.85 10.10
N PHE A 25 19.74 -10.41 8.91
CA PHE A 25 19.11 -9.90 7.67
C PHE A 25 18.02 -10.81 7.11
N VAL A 26 17.60 -11.86 7.83
CA VAL A 26 16.37 -12.57 7.47
C VAL A 26 15.20 -11.74 7.99
N ALA A 27 14.92 -10.63 7.30
CA ALA A 27 13.62 -9.99 7.37
C ALA A 27 12.60 -11.04 6.93
N THR A 28 11.86 -11.59 7.89
CA THR A 28 10.65 -12.34 7.61
C THR A 28 9.65 -11.35 7.06
N SER A 29 9.76 -11.05 5.76
CA SER A 29 8.76 -10.30 5.03
C SER A 29 7.48 -11.11 5.11
N SER A 30 6.62 -10.82 6.09
CA SER A 30 5.30 -11.44 6.18
C SER A 30 4.63 -11.15 4.85
N THR A 31 4.52 -12.18 4.02
CA THR A 31 3.91 -12.11 2.69
C THR A 31 2.41 -12.07 2.90
N GLY A 32 1.91 -11.00 3.52
CA GLY A 32 0.50 -10.67 3.52
C GLY A 32 0.18 -10.07 2.15
N GLU A 33 -0.81 -10.60 1.47
CA GLU A 33 -1.31 -9.97 0.25
C GLU A 33 -2.11 -8.72 0.64
N ALA A 34 -1.69 -7.57 0.09
CA ALA A 34 -2.45 -6.34 0.22
C ALA A 34 -3.83 -6.52 -0.41
N THR A 35 -4.88 -6.29 0.37
CA THR A 35 -6.27 -6.46 -0.08
C THR A 35 -6.92 -5.09 -0.25
N VAL A 36 -7.33 -4.76 -1.47
CA VAL A 36 -8.15 -3.56 -1.74
C VAL A 36 -9.63 -3.96 -1.67
N SER A 37 -10.41 -3.20 -0.93
CA SER A 37 -11.84 -3.42 -0.72
C SER A 37 -12.63 -2.14 -0.97
N PHE A 38 -13.84 -2.29 -1.50
CA PHE A 38 -14.79 -1.20 -1.70
C PHE A 38 -15.96 -1.40 -0.74
N SER A 39 -16.37 -0.36 -0.02
CA SER A 39 -17.54 -0.44 0.85
C SER A 39 -18.80 -0.65 0.02
N HIS A 40 -19.83 -1.21 0.67
CA HIS A 40 -21.18 -1.06 0.13
C HIS A 40 -21.54 0.43 0.08
N LEU A 41 -22.31 0.81 -0.94
CA LEU A 41 -22.90 2.14 -1.01
C LEU A 41 -23.86 2.30 0.17
N VAL A 42 -23.57 3.29 1.03
CA VAL A 42 -24.48 3.67 2.11
C VAL A 42 -25.21 4.94 1.66
N ALA A 43 -26.43 4.79 1.16
CA ALA A 43 -27.23 5.90 0.66
C ALA A 43 -28.74 5.63 0.81
N THR A 44 -29.51 6.68 1.06
CA THR A 44 -30.97 6.65 0.81
C THR A 44 -31.24 6.74 -0.68
N VAL A 45 -32.26 6.04 -1.18
CA VAL A 45 -32.67 6.11 -2.59
C VAL A 45 -32.93 7.55 -3.01
N GLY A 46 -32.24 8.02 -4.05
CA GLY A 46 -32.33 9.40 -4.56
C GLY A 46 -31.54 10.44 -3.75
N GLY A 47 -30.86 10.04 -2.67
CA GLY A 47 -30.00 10.90 -1.87
C GLY A 47 -28.50 10.74 -2.18
N PRO A 48 -27.66 11.63 -1.62
CA PRO A 48 -26.21 11.46 -1.68
C PRO A 48 -25.78 10.21 -0.89
N GLY A 49 -24.68 9.61 -1.31
CA GLY A 49 -24.08 8.46 -0.66
C GLY A 49 -22.59 8.39 -0.96
N GLU A 50 -21.90 7.58 -0.17
CA GLU A 50 -20.45 7.43 -0.26
C GLU A 50 -20.07 5.96 -0.47
N VAL A 51 -19.03 5.76 -1.29
CA VAL A 51 -18.33 4.48 -1.43
C VAL A 51 -16.90 4.73 -1.01
N THR A 52 -16.46 4.00 0.00
CA THR A 52 -15.13 4.09 0.57
C THR A 52 -14.22 3.05 -0.05
N VAL A 53 -12.98 3.42 -0.35
CA VAL A 53 -11.95 2.52 -0.85
C VAL A 53 -10.94 2.29 0.25
N SER A 54 -10.84 1.06 0.72
CA SER A 54 -10.01 0.70 1.87
C SER A 54 -8.98 -0.35 1.48
N VAL A 55 -7.75 -0.19 1.94
CA VAL A 55 -6.65 -1.11 1.69
C VAL A 55 -6.23 -1.76 3.00
N ARG A 56 -6.18 -3.09 3.04
CA ARG A 56 -5.89 -3.87 4.23
C ARG A 56 -4.68 -4.77 4.04
N SER A 57 -4.08 -5.20 5.14
CA SER A 57 -2.99 -6.20 5.13
C SER A 57 -1.77 -5.80 4.29
N MET A 58 -1.41 -4.51 4.24
CA MET A 58 -0.23 -4.04 3.49
C MET A 58 1.07 -4.64 4.07
N PRO A 59 1.84 -5.41 3.28
CA PRO A 59 3.10 -5.99 3.77
C PRO A 59 4.21 -4.95 3.85
N GLY A 60 5.07 -5.07 4.87
CA GLY A 60 6.47 -4.64 4.81
C GLY A 60 6.78 -3.17 4.51
N GLY A 61 5.91 -2.25 4.91
CA GLY A 61 6.16 -0.82 4.71
C GLY A 61 4.92 0.02 4.94
N GLY A 62 3.81 -0.35 4.30
CA GLY A 62 2.52 0.36 4.37
C GLY A 62 2.12 0.95 3.02
N LEU A 63 1.15 1.89 3.00
CA LEU A 63 0.63 2.49 1.77
C LEU A 63 1.07 3.95 1.63
N GLY A 64 1.90 4.25 0.63
CA GLY A 64 2.28 5.64 0.27
C GLY A 64 1.43 6.25 -0.84
N ALA A 65 0.92 5.42 -1.76
CA ALA A 65 0.09 5.85 -2.89
C ALA A 65 -0.87 4.75 -3.33
N LEU A 66 -2.04 5.15 -3.82
CA LEU A 66 -3.05 4.28 -4.42
C LEU A 66 -3.45 4.86 -5.78
N ALA A 67 -3.35 4.04 -6.83
CA ALA A 67 -3.82 4.40 -8.16
C ALA A 67 -4.89 3.40 -8.61
N VAL A 68 -6.07 3.90 -8.98
CA VAL A 68 -7.16 3.11 -9.51
C VAL A 68 -7.34 3.41 -10.99
N GLY A 69 -7.19 2.37 -11.80
CA GLY A 69 -7.39 2.38 -13.25
C GLY A 69 -6.19 2.82 -14.09
N THR A 70 -5.00 2.37 -13.70
CA THR A 70 -3.75 2.55 -14.46
C THR A 70 -3.77 1.80 -15.79
N ASP A 71 -4.49 0.69 -15.89
CA ASP A 71 -4.41 -0.26 -17.01
C ASP A 71 -5.59 -0.11 -17.98
N GLY A 72 -6.11 1.12 -18.10
CA GLY A 72 -7.22 1.45 -19.02
C GLY A 72 -8.61 1.05 -18.53
N SER A 73 -8.76 0.57 -17.29
CA SER A 73 -10.05 0.31 -16.67
C SER A 73 -10.11 0.84 -15.23
N GLY A 74 -10.90 1.88 -15.01
CA GLY A 74 -11.18 2.40 -13.67
C GLY A 74 -12.18 1.57 -12.86
N PHE A 75 -12.51 2.07 -11.68
CA PHE A 75 -13.65 1.60 -10.90
C PHE A 75 -14.93 1.80 -11.71
N ARG A 76 -15.74 0.74 -11.88
CA ARG A 76 -16.96 0.76 -12.68
C ARG A 76 -18.22 0.74 -11.82
N TYR A 77 -19.23 1.47 -12.27
CA TYR A 77 -20.57 1.52 -11.68
C TYR A 77 -21.63 1.61 -12.78
N ASP A 78 -22.90 1.37 -12.42
CA ASP A 78 -24.02 1.57 -13.34
C ASP A 78 -24.41 3.07 -13.39
N PRO A 79 -24.14 3.78 -14.51
CA PRO A 79 -24.42 5.20 -14.63
C PRO A 79 -25.93 5.52 -14.74
N THR A 80 -26.77 4.51 -14.96
CA THR A 80 -28.23 4.68 -14.95
C THR A 80 -28.81 4.75 -13.54
N GLN A 81 -28.06 4.23 -12.55
CA GLN A 81 -28.46 4.20 -11.15
C GLN A 81 -27.74 5.27 -10.32
N PHE A 82 -26.48 5.56 -10.64
CA PHE A 82 -25.65 6.46 -9.86
C PHE A 82 -24.99 7.52 -10.72
N ARG A 83 -24.76 8.69 -10.11
CA ARG A 83 -23.93 9.74 -10.67
C ARG A 83 -22.83 10.08 -9.68
N VAL A 84 -21.58 9.86 -10.06
CA VAL A 84 -20.44 10.20 -9.20
C VAL A 84 -20.18 11.70 -9.32
N THR A 85 -20.11 12.36 -8.17
CA THR A 85 -19.98 13.81 -8.04
C THR A 85 -18.58 14.26 -7.67
N GLY A 86 -17.77 13.38 -7.07
CA GLY A 86 -16.40 13.70 -6.68
C GLY A 86 -15.66 12.49 -6.13
N VAL A 87 -14.35 12.67 -5.96
CA VAL A 87 -13.46 11.76 -5.24
C VAL A 87 -12.73 12.61 -4.21
N VAL A 88 -12.74 12.17 -2.95
CA VAL A 88 -12.10 12.87 -1.85
C VAL A 88 -11.12 11.93 -1.15
N GLY A 89 -10.01 12.49 -0.69
CA GLY A 89 -9.03 11.75 0.09
C GLY A 89 -9.47 11.69 1.56
N ALA A 90 -9.18 10.56 2.21
CA ALA A 90 -9.45 10.33 3.63
C ALA A 90 -8.17 9.87 4.35
N ASN A 91 -8.13 9.97 5.68
CA ASN A 91 -7.04 9.43 6.50
C ASN A 91 -5.63 9.90 6.08
N GLY A 92 -5.50 11.18 5.73
CA GLY A 92 -4.23 11.80 5.33
C GLY A 92 -3.87 11.59 3.86
N PHE A 93 -4.65 10.80 3.11
CA PHE A 93 -4.50 10.74 1.66
C PHE A 93 -5.11 11.98 1.00
N MET A 94 -4.41 12.47 -0.02
CA MET A 94 -4.82 13.55 -0.89
C MET A 94 -5.00 13.02 -2.31
N ILE A 95 -6.05 13.44 -2.99
CA ILE A 95 -6.27 13.12 -4.41
C ILE A 95 -5.40 14.04 -5.27
N LEU A 96 -4.45 13.46 -6.01
CA LEU A 96 -3.62 14.20 -6.94
C LEU A 96 -4.33 14.46 -8.27
N SER A 97 -5.09 13.48 -8.73
CA SER A 97 -5.83 13.55 -9.98
C SER A 97 -6.98 12.56 -9.96
N PHE A 98 -8.07 12.91 -10.62
CA PHE A 98 -9.18 12.01 -10.85
C PHE A 98 -9.86 12.29 -12.19
N CYS A 99 -10.50 11.27 -12.74
CA CYS A 99 -11.34 11.34 -13.92
C CYS A 99 -12.65 10.60 -13.62
N ILE A 100 -13.77 11.29 -13.78
CA ILE A 100 -15.10 10.70 -13.64
C ILE A 100 -15.78 10.76 -15.00
N ASN A 101 -16.09 9.60 -15.55
CA ASN A 101 -16.91 9.46 -16.75
C ASN A 101 -18.28 8.91 -16.37
N ASN A 102 -19.24 9.82 -16.13
CA ASN A 102 -20.64 9.46 -15.85
C ASN A 102 -21.38 8.91 -17.08
N ALA A 103 -20.84 9.04 -18.29
CA ALA A 103 -21.46 8.44 -19.47
C ALA A 103 -21.13 6.95 -19.59
N SER A 104 -19.90 6.56 -19.24
CA SER A 104 -19.44 5.15 -19.29
C SER A 104 -19.49 4.44 -17.94
N GLY A 105 -19.86 5.13 -16.86
CA GLY A 105 -19.89 4.56 -15.51
C GLY A 105 -18.50 4.23 -14.97
N GLU A 106 -17.52 5.13 -15.14
CA GLU A 106 -16.13 4.87 -14.76
C GLU A 106 -15.53 5.99 -13.90
N VAL A 107 -14.75 5.61 -12.87
CA VAL A 107 -13.95 6.51 -12.04
C VAL A 107 -12.50 6.04 -12.02
N ARG A 108 -11.57 6.96 -12.25
CA ARG A 108 -10.12 6.76 -12.09
C ARG A 108 -9.58 7.82 -11.15
N PHE A 109 -8.65 7.46 -10.28
CA PHE A 109 -8.01 8.44 -9.40
C PHE A 109 -6.65 7.98 -8.92
N VAL A 110 -5.84 8.94 -8.49
CA VAL A 110 -4.57 8.73 -7.80
C VAL A 110 -4.62 9.46 -6.48
N ALA A 111 -4.39 8.73 -5.40
CA ALA A 111 -4.32 9.23 -4.03
C ALA A 111 -2.91 9.00 -3.46
N VAL A 112 -2.38 9.96 -2.71
CA VAL A 112 -1.09 9.85 -2.03
C VAL A 112 -1.18 10.34 -0.60
N ASN A 113 -0.42 9.78 0.32
CA ASN A 113 -0.22 10.37 1.64
C ASN A 113 1.01 11.28 1.60
N PRO A 114 0.87 12.61 1.70
CA PRO A 114 2.00 13.54 1.56
C PRO A 114 2.71 13.86 2.88
N VAL A 115 2.12 13.51 4.03
CA VAL A 115 2.58 13.97 5.35
C VAL A 115 3.13 12.81 6.19
N GLY A 116 2.55 11.62 6.07
CA GLY A 116 3.13 10.39 6.57
C GLY A 116 3.80 9.68 5.40
N GLY A 117 4.94 9.04 5.63
CA GLY A 117 5.41 8.00 4.72
C GLY A 117 4.37 6.86 4.62
N GLU A 118 4.85 5.64 4.42
CA GLU A 118 3.94 4.50 4.29
C GLU A 118 3.00 4.36 5.52
N VAL A 119 1.67 4.31 5.27
CA VAL A 119 0.69 4.04 6.32
C VAL A 119 0.69 2.55 6.60
N THR A 120 1.18 2.15 7.77
CA THR A 120 1.18 0.74 8.21
C THR A 120 -0.22 0.34 8.70
N GLY A 121 -0.68 -0.85 8.28
CA GLY A 121 -1.98 -1.41 8.68
C GLY A 121 -3.13 -1.14 7.71
N ASP A 122 -4.36 -1.27 8.20
CA ASP A 122 -5.58 -1.07 7.41
C ASP A 122 -5.86 0.44 7.24
N VAL A 123 -5.99 0.89 6.00
CA VAL A 123 -6.45 2.23 5.62
C VAL A 123 -7.91 2.12 5.23
N VAL A 124 -8.81 2.78 5.97
CA VAL A 124 -10.24 2.82 5.65
C VAL A 124 -10.58 4.03 4.83
#